data_AF-A0A2V8MEF7-F1
#
_entry.id   AF-A0A2V8MEF7-F1
#
_cell.length_a   1.000
_cell.length_b   1.000
_cell.length_c   1.000
_cell.angle_alpha   90.00
_cell.angle_beta   90.00
_cell.angle_gamma   90.00
#
_symmetry.space_group_name_H-M   'P 1'
#
loop_
_entity.id
_entity.type
_entity.pdbx_description
1 polymer ?
#
loop_
_entity_poly.entity_id
_entity_poly.type
_entity_poly.pdbx_seq_one_letter_code
_entity_poly.pdbx_strand_id
1 'polypeptide(L)'
;MAEVDLALAADGEATLPVLIEAVKRLVTSDRKRVFQQRGAKLAEASHTARERLREAATYAWDASPVSTARVAAELWAQISNEDWSLVSNYYSEAGVWPRRLWDFNKPYHWPGHAGGGGIGYGAPSSVGAALANKKYGRFSVSLQTDGDLMYAPGVLWTAAHHRIPLLSVMLN
;
A
#
# COMPACT_ATOMS: atom_id res chain seq x y z
N MET A 1 14.81 17.00 9.70
CA MET A 1 15.39 16.10 8.68
C MET A 1 16.67 15.56 9.28
N ALA A 2 16.87 14.24 9.31
CA ALA A 2 18.11 13.69 9.86
C ALA A 2 19.29 14.13 8.98
N GLU A 3 20.41 14.49 9.61
CA GLU A 3 21.65 14.78 8.89
C GLU A 3 22.10 13.51 8.16
N VAL A 4 22.55 13.67 6.92
CA VAL A 4 23.03 12.57 6.09
C VAL A 4 24.53 12.70 5.92
N ASP A 5 25.26 11.59 6.10
CA ASP A 5 26.72 11.57 5.91
C ASP A 5 27.11 11.74 4.42
N LEU A 6 26.23 11.33 3.51
CA LEU A 6 26.44 11.43 2.06
C LEU A 6 25.10 11.60 1.33
N ALA A 7 24.96 12.71 0.61
CA ALA A 7 23.84 12.95 -0.29
C ALA A 7 24.26 12.62 -1.74
N LEU A 8 23.52 11.72 -2.39
CA LEU A 8 23.70 11.38 -3.81
C LEU A 8 22.47 11.84 -4.59
N ALA A 9 22.61 12.92 -5.34
CA ALA A 9 21.57 13.42 -6.23
C ALA A 9 21.55 12.60 -7.52
N ALA A 10 20.74 11.56 -7.57
CA ALA A 10 20.65 10.67 -8.72
C ALA A 10 19.27 10.02 -8.84
N ASP A 11 18.92 9.63 -10.07
CA ASP A 11 17.73 8.82 -10.31
C ASP A 11 17.96 7.38 -9.86
N GLY A 12 16.98 6.81 -9.14
CA GLY A 12 17.10 5.48 -8.57
C GLY A 12 17.16 4.39 -9.63
N GLU A 13 16.33 4.48 -10.67
CA GLU A 13 16.26 3.47 -11.74
C GLU A 13 17.56 3.46 -12.56
N ALA A 14 18.08 4.63 -12.92
CA ALA A 14 19.32 4.76 -13.67
C ALA A 14 20.57 4.36 -12.86
N THR A 15 20.57 4.61 -11.54
CA THR A 15 21.79 4.49 -10.72
C THR A 15 21.91 3.16 -10.00
N LEU A 16 20.80 2.54 -9.58
CA LEU A 16 20.82 1.29 -8.84
C LEU A 16 21.58 0.15 -9.54
N PRO A 17 21.47 -0.06 -10.88
CA PRO A 17 22.21 -1.13 -11.55
C PRO A 17 23.73 -1.00 -11.39
N VAL A 18 24.27 0.20 -11.59
CA VAL A 18 25.72 0.46 -11.47
C VAL A 18 26.17 0.35 -10.01
N LEU A 19 25.36 0.84 -9.07
CA LEU A 19 25.64 0.69 -7.64
C LEU A 19 25.67 -0.78 -7.21
N ILE A 20 24.72 -1.59 -7.68
CA ILE A 20 24.67 -3.04 -7.40
C ILE A 20 25.95 -3.71 -7.89
N GLU A 21 26.40 -3.41 -9.11
CA GLU A 21 27.63 -3.98 -9.66
C GLU A 21 28.88 -3.53 -8.89
N ALA A 22 28.95 -2.25 -8.50
CA ALA A 22 30.04 -1.76 -7.67
C ALA A 22 30.08 -2.46 -6.30
N VAL A 23 28.92 -2.63 -5.64
CA VAL A 23 28.82 -3.37 -4.37
C VAL A 23 29.24 -4.81 -4.56
N LYS A 24 28.76 -5.52 -5.58
CA LYS A 24 29.15 -6.92 -5.85
C LYS A 24 30.67 -7.08 -6.01
N ARG A 25 31.34 -6.14 -6.69
CA ARG A 25 32.80 -6.17 -6.88
C ARG A 25 33.57 -5.98 -5.57
N LEU A 26 33.04 -5.19 -4.64
CA LEU A 26 33.70 -4.85 -3.37
C LEU A 26 33.37 -5.83 -2.23
N VAL A 27 32.33 -6.65 -2.38
CA VAL A 27 31.91 -7.58 -1.33
C VAL A 27 32.83 -8.80 -1.25
N THR A 28 33.50 -8.93 -0.11
CA THR A 28 34.27 -10.13 0.24
C THR A 28 33.38 -11.24 0.81
N SER A 29 33.91 -12.47 0.89
CA SER A 29 33.25 -13.62 1.51
C SER A 29 32.83 -13.35 2.96
N ASP A 30 33.71 -12.72 3.75
CA ASP A 30 33.41 -12.35 5.14
C ASP A 30 32.27 -11.33 5.24
N ARG A 31 32.28 -10.30 4.38
CA ARG A 31 31.20 -9.31 4.33
C ARG A 31 29.87 -9.95 3.90
N LYS A 32 29.91 -10.88 2.95
CA LYS A 32 28.72 -11.64 2.53
C LYS A 32 28.10 -12.41 3.71
N ARG A 33 28.93 -13.07 4.54
CA ARG A 33 28.47 -13.76 5.75
C ARG A 33 27.83 -12.79 6.76
N VAL A 34 28.45 -11.62 6.99
CA VAL A 34 27.87 -10.57 7.86
C VAL A 34 26.51 -10.09 7.33
N PHE A 35 26.39 -9.87 6.02
CA PHE A 35 25.13 -9.44 5.40
C PHE A 35 24.04 -10.50 5.50
N GLN A 36 24.40 -11.78 5.32
CA GLN A 36 23.46 -12.89 5.48
C GLN A 36 22.97 -13.01 6.92
N GLN A 37 23.87 -12.92 7.92
CA GLN A 37 23.50 -12.93 9.33
C GLN A 37 22.56 -11.76 9.69
N ARG A 38 22.88 -10.55 9.21
CA ARG A 38 22.00 -9.38 9.39
C ARG A 38 20.65 -9.58 8.71
N GLY A 39 20.66 -10.09 7.48
CA GLY A 39 19.45 -10.39 6.70
C GLY A 39 18.54 -11.39 7.41
N ALA A 40 19.10 -12.47 7.96
CA ALA A 40 18.36 -13.45 8.74
C ALA A 40 17.72 -12.83 9.99
N LYS A 41 18.46 -11.99 10.73
CA LYS A 41 17.91 -11.27 11.90
C LYS A 41 16.75 -10.35 11.52
N LEU A 42 16.87 -9.61 10.43
CA LEU A 42 15.82 -8.71 9.95
C LEU A 42 14.61 -9.47 9.42
N ALA A 43 14.82 -10.60 8.74
CA ALA A 43 13.76 -11.47 8.26
C ALA A 43 12.95 -12.02 9.43
N GLU A 44 13.60 -12.51 10.48
CA GLU A 44 12.95 -13.01 11.70
C GLU A 44 12.13 -11.91 12.40
N ALA A 45 12.72 -10.72 12.56
CA ALA A 45 12.02 -9.57 13.14
C ALA A 45 10.79 -9.16 12.29
N SER A 46 10.92 -9.19 10.96
CA SER A 46 9.83 -8.88 10.04
C SER A 46 8.72 -9.93 10.08
N HIS A 47 9.08 -11.21 10.17
CA HIS A 47 8.13 -12.31 10.33
C HIS A 47 7.36 -12.16 11.65
N THR A 48 8.07 -12.00 12.77
CA THR A 48 7.47 -11.75 14.09
C THR A 48 6.54 -10.53 14.09
N ALA A 49 6.94 -9.43 13.43
CA ALA A 49 6.10 -8.24 13.32
C ALA A 49 4.82 -8.52 12.50
N ARG A 50 4.90 -9.28 11.40
CA ARG A 50 3.73 -9.67 10.60
C ARG A 50 2.76 -10.54 11.40
N GLU A 51 3.25 -11.54 12.14
CA GLU A 51 2.38 -12.38 12.98
C GLU A 51 1.62 -11.55 14.02
N ARG A 52 2.32 -10.63 14.71
CA ARG A 52 1.67 -9.72 15.67
C ARG A 52 0.60 -8.85 15.03
N LEU A 53 0.80 -8.41 13.78
CA LEU A 53 -0.20 -7.62 13.05
C LEU A 53 -1.43 -8.45 12.69
N ARG A 54 -1.25 -9.73 12.33
CA ARG A 54 -2.36 -10.66 12.10
C ARG A 54 -3.12 -10.97 13.38
N GLU A 55 -2.42 -11.25 14.48
CA GLU A 55 -3.03 -11.42 15.80
C GLU A 55 -3.83 -10.17 16.20
N ALA A 56 -3.25 -8.97 16.04
CA ALA A 56 -3.93 -7.72 16.35
C ALA A 56 -5.20 -7.50 15.50
N ALA A 57 -5.24 -8.00 14.26
CA ALA A 57 -6.43 -7.90 13.41
C ALA A 57 -7.58 -8.80 13.88
N THR A 58 -7.30 -9.80 14.72
CA THR A 58 -8.33 -10.66 15.34
C THR A 58 -9.02 -9.99 16.52
N TYR A 59 -8.43 -8.93 17.08
CA TYR A 59 -9.08 -8.16 18.13
C TYR A 59 -10.34 -7.49 17.57
N ALA A 60 -11.44 -7.58 18.32
CA ALA A 60 -12.74 -7.07 17.90
C ALA A 60 -13.27 -7.68 16.57
N TRP A 61 -12.91 -8.93 16.26
CA TRP A 61 -13.38 -9.63 15.04
C TRP A 61 -14.91 -9.69 14.96
N ASP A 62 -15.57 -10.08 16.05
CA ASP A 62 -17.03 -10.17 16.14
C ASP A 62 -17.66 -8.94 16.81
N ALA A 63 -16.95 -7.82 16.85
CA ALA A 63 -17.48 -6.60 17.43
C ALA A 63 -18.59 -5.99 16.57
N SER A 64 -19.45 -5.23 17.24
CA SER A 64 -20.43 -4.34 16.62
C SER A 64 -20.26 -2.96 17.23
N PRO A 65 -19.89 -1.92 16.45
CA PRO A 65 -19.69 -1.91 15.00
C PRO A 65 -18.50 -2.76 14.50
N VAL A 66 -18.49 -3.10 13.21
CA VAL A 66 -17.42 -3.90 12.58
C VAL A 66 -16.08 -3.16 12.64
N SER A 67 -15.00 -3.89 12.93
CA SER A 67 -13.66 -3.30 12.93
C SER A 67 -13.11 -3.11 11.51
N THR A 68 -12.33 -2.05 11.29
CA THR A 68 -11.63 -1.81 10.03
C THR A 68 -10.60 -2.91 9.72
N ALA A 69 -10.08 -3.56 10.75
CA ALA A 69 -9.20 -4.72 10.63
C ALA A 69 -9.92 -5.90 9.96
N ARG A 70 -11.13 -6.22 10.42
CA ARG A 70 -11.96 -7.27 9.82
C ARG A 70 -12.31 -6.95 8.38
N VAL A 71 -12.72 -5.71 8.08
CA VAL A 71 -13.02 -5.32 6.69
C VAL A 71 -11.82 -5.54 5.78
N ALA A 72 -10.62 -5.11 6.20
CA ALA A 72 -9.40 -5.32 5.40
C ALA A 72 -9.05 -6.82 5.24
N ALA A 73 -9.20 -7.63 6.29
CA ALA A 73 -8.92 -9.06 6.24
C ALA A 73 -9.91 -9.82 5.33
N GLU A 74 -11.20 -9.53 5.45
CA GLU A 74 -12.26 -10.16 4.66
C GLU A 74 -12.14 -9.78 3.18
N LEU A 75 -11.84 -8.50 2.87
CA LEU A 75 -11.56 -8.08 1.50
C LEU A 75 -10.34 -8.81 0.93
N TRP A 76 -9.26 -8.96 1.70
CA TRP A 76 -8.07 -9.68 1.28
C TRP A 76 -8.38 -11.13 0.88
N ALA A 77 -9.19 -11.81 1.70
CA ALA A 77 -9.62 -13.18 1.43
C ALA A 77 -10.33 -13.32 0.07
N GLN A 78 -10.99 -12.26 -0.40
CA GLN A 78 -11.68 -12.26 -1.70
C GLN A 78 -10.77 -11.85 -2.87
N ILE A 79 -9.82 -10.92 -2.66
CA ILE A 79 -9.08 -10.28 -3.78
C ILE A 79 -7.63 -10.74 -3.95
N SER A 80 -7.07 -11.50 -3.01
CA SER A 80 -5.65 -11.85 -2.99
C SER A 80 -5.14 -12.61 -4.22
N ASN A 81 -6.02 -13.33 -4.92
CA ASN A 81 -5.72 -14.06 -6.15
C ASN A 81 -5.96 -13.24 -7.43
N GLU A 82 -6.50 -12.03 -7.33
CA GLU A 82 -6.76 -11.13 -8.45
C GLU A 82 -5.53 -10.27 -8.78
N ASP A 83 -5.51 -9.65 -9.98
CA ASP A 83 -4.57 -8.55 -10.26
C ASP A 83 -5.11 -7.24 -9.69
N TRP A 84 -4.89 -7.02 -8.39
CA TRP A 84 -5.53 -5.93 -7.64
C TRP A 84 -4.67 -4.67 -7.52
N SER A 85 -5.33 -3.57 -7.18
CA SER A 85 -4.71 -2.29 -6.83
C SER A 85 -5.56 -1.60 -5.76
N LEU A 86 -4.95 -1.33 -4.60
CA LEU A 86 -5.55 -0.50 -3.56
C LEU A 86 -5.38 0.96 -3.95
N VAL A 87 -6.44 1.60 -4.40
CA VAL A 87 -6.41 2.94 -4.97
C VAL A 87 -6.79 4.05 -4.00
N SER A 88 -7.12 3.71 -2.75
CA SER A 88 -7.46 4.67 -1.70
C SER A 88 -6.24 5.22 -0.94
N ASN A 89 -6.49 6.32 -0.21
CA ASN A 89 -5.50 7.05 0.58
C ASN A 89 -5.46 6.56 2.05
N TYR A 90 -4.60 7.18 2.88
CA TYR A 90 -4.29 6.74 4.25
C TYR A 90 -4.66 7.73 5.37
N TYR A 91 -5.58 8.68 5.16
CA TYR A 91 -5.86 9.70 6.20
C TYR A 91 -6.60 9.18 7.44
N SER A 92 -6.96 7.90 7.48
CA SER A 92 -7.71 7.30 8.60
C SER A 92 -7.23 5.88 8.89
N GLU A 93 -7.63 5.34 10.05
CA GLU A 93 -7.35 3.96 10.46
C GLU A 93 -7.78 2.92 9.41
N ALA A 94 -8.80 3.27 8.62
CA ALA A 94 -9.25 2.55 7.42
C ALA A 94 -8.13 2.06 6.52
N GLY A 95 -7.15 2.93 6.24
CA GLY A 95 -6.09 2.64 5.27
C GLY A 95 -4.89 1.91 5.89
N VAL A 96 -4.82 1.80 7.21
CA VAL A 96 -3.65 1.22 7.90
C VAL A 96 -3.65 -0.29 7.80
N TRP A 97 -4.81 -0.94 7.92
CA TRP A 97 -4.93 -2.40 7.96
C TRP A 97 -4.55 -3.11 6.65
N PRO A 98 -4.91 -2.63 5.45
CA PRO A 98 -4.41 -3.21 4.22
C PRO A 98 -2.89 -3.32 4.18
N ARG A 99 -2.14 -2.26 4.53
CA ARG A 99 -0.66 -2.31 4.59
C ARG A 99 -0.09 -3.28 5.61
N ARG A 100 -0.87 -3.60 6.64
CA ARG A 100 -0.49 -4.54 7.70
C ARG A 100 -0.76 -5.99 7.29
N LEU A 101 -1.80 -6.23 6.50
CA LEU A 101 -2.35 -7.57 6.24
C LEU A 101 -2.15 -8.06 4.81
N TRP A 102 -2.10 -7.16 3.82
CA TRP A 102 -2.01 -7.51 2.40
C TRP A 102 -0.56 -7.50 1.92
N ASP A 103 -0.28 -8.28 0.87
CA ASP A 103 1.06 -8.38 0.28
C ASP A 103 1.25 -7.40 -0.89
N PHE A 104 1.93 -6.29 -0.65
CA PHE A 104 2.28 -5.28 -1.67
C PHE A 104 3.58 -5.64 -2.38
N ASN A 105 3.50 -6.52 -3.39
CA ASN A 105 4.66 -7.01 -4.13
C ASN A 105 4.78 -6.47 -5.57
N LYS A 106 3.85 -5.61 -6.02
CA LYS A 106 3.93 -4.94 -7.33
C LYS A 106 3.86 -3.41 -7.19
N PRO A 107 4.53 -2.65 -8.08
CA PRO A 107 4.61 -1.19 -7.97
C PRO A 107 3.25 -0.49 -8.09
N TYR A 108 2.26 -1.11 -8.74
CA TYR A 108 0.92 -0.55 -8.92
C TYR A 108 -0.10 -0.99 -7.85
N HIS A 109 0.30 -1.80 -6.87
CA HIS A 109 -0.61 -2.20 -5.79
C HIS A 109 -1.08 -1.02 -4.94
N TRP A 110 -0.32 0.08 -4.93
CA TRP A 110 -0.71 1.30 -4.23
C TRP A 110 -0.09 2.55 -4.87
N PRO A 111 -0.89 3.56 -5.29
CA PRO A 111 -0.41 4.72 -6.04
C PRO A 111 0.21 5.82 -5.16
N GLY A 112 0.16 5.70 -3.83
CA GLY A 112 0.66 6.72 -2.93
C GLY A 112 -0.43 7.44 -2.14
N HIS A 113 0.00 8.28 -1.20
CA HIS A 113 -0.86 9.13 -0.40
C HIS A 113 -0.82 10.56 -0.93
N ALA A 114 -1.75 11.42 -0.53
CA ALA A 114 -1.64 12.83 -0.81
C ALA A 114 -0.43 13.39 -0.01
N GLY A 115 0.64 13.72 -0.72
CA GLY A 115 1.84 14.29 -0.09
C GLY A 115 1.58 15.59 0.66
N GLY A 116 0.53 16.33 0.27
CA GLY A 116 0.14 17.61 0.87
C GLY A 116 -0.86 17.55 2.02
N GLY A 117 -1.35 16.37 2.44
CA GLY A 117 -2.25 16.30 3.61
C GLY A 117 -3.76 16.51 3.34
N GLY A 118 -4.18 16.71 2.08
CA GLY A 118 -5.54 17.17 1.76
C GLY A 118 -6.63 16.10 1.91
N ILE A 119 -7.58 16.34 2.82
CA ILE A 119 -8.86 15.60 2.87
C ILE A 119 -9.67 15.90 1.59
N GLY A 120 -10.35 14.89 1.07
CA GLY A 120 -11.05 14.96 -0.23
C GLY A 120 -10.22 14.48 -1.41
N TYR A 121 -8.98 14.04 -1.16
CA TYR A 121 -8.14 13.39 -2.16
C TYR A 121 -8.59 11.97 -2.48
N GLY A 122 -9.10 11.22 -1.50
CA GLY A 122 -9.32 9.77 -1.59
C GLY A 122 -10.25 9.38 -2.73
N ALA A 123 -11.45 9.96 -2.78
CA ALA A 123 -12.44 9.62 -3.80
C ALA A 123 -11.98 9.96 -5.25
N PRO A 124 -11.53 11.19 -5.57
CA PRO A 124 -11.06 11.51 -6.92
C PRO A 124 -9.78 10.79 -7.32
N SER A 125 -8.82 10.59 -6.40
CA SER A 125 -7.62 9.81 -6.70
C SER A 125 -7.93 8.34 -6.98
N SER A 126 -8.86 7.74 -6.21
CA SER A 126 -9.31 6.37 -6.43
C SER A 126 -9.90 6.18 -7.83
N VAL A 127 -10.76 7.11 -8.27
CA VAL A 127 -11.34 7.08 -9.61
C VAL A 127 -10.28 7.27 -10.70
N GLY A 128 -9.34 8.19 -10.51
CA GLY A 128 -8.24 8.40 -11.47
C GLY A 128 -7.32 7.19 -11.60
N ALA A 129 -6.96 6.56 -10.48
CA ALA A 129 -6.15 5.34 -10.48
C ALA A 129 -6.91 4.14 -11.08
N ALA A 130 -8.20 3.99 -10.78
CA ALA A 130 -9.06 2.98 -11.39
C ALA A 130 -9.18 3.16 -12.92
N LEU A 131 -9.28 4.41 -13.39
CA LEU A 131 -9.26 4.73 -14.81
C LEU A 131 -7.92 4.31 -15.47
N ALA A 132 -6.78 4.59 -14.82
CA ALA A 132 -5.48 4.17 -15.32
C ALA A 132 -5.31 2.64 -15.35
N ASN A 133 -5.89 1.95 -14.37
CA ASN A 133 -5.91 0.50 -14.24
C ASN A 133 -6.84 -0.20 -15.24
N LYS A 134 -7.89 0.48 -15.72
CA LYS A 134 -8.93 -0.07 -16.61
C LYS A 134 -8.35 -0.78 -17.85
N LYS A 135 -7.35 -0.19 -18.52
CA LYS A 135 -6.74 -0.80 -19.72
C LYS A 135 -5.95 -2.09 -19.44
N TYR A 136 -5.60 -2.34 -18.18
CA TYR A 136 -4.88 -3.53 -17.74
C TYR A 136 -5.80 -4.59 -17.13
N GLY A 137 -7.11 -4.31 -16.99
CA GLY A 137 -8.06 -5.21 -16.35
C GLY A 137 -7.86 -5.38 -14.84
N ARG A 138 -7.13 -4.47 -14.17
CA ARG A 138 -6.83 -4.59 -12.74
C ARG A 138 -8.04 -4.32 -11.86
N PHE A 139 -8.21 -5.15 -10.84
CA PHE A 139 -9.24 -4.99 -9.82
C PHE A 139 -8.90 -3.80 -8.90
N SER A 140 -9.55 -2.66 -9.14
CA SER A 140 -9.30 -1.45 -8.36
C SER A 140 -10.24 -1.40 -7.16
N VAL A 141 -9.67 -1.38 -5.96
CA VAL A 141 -10.41 -1.34 -4.69
C VAL A 141 -10.04 -0.09 -3.90
N SER A 142 -11.05 0.58 -3.33
CA SER A 142 -10.90 1.76 -2.50
C SER A 142 -11.55 1.53 -1.14
N LEU A 143 -10.81 1.80 -0.06
CA LEU A 143 -11.36 1.98 1.27
C LEU A 143 -11.59 3.47 1.49
N GLN A 144 -12.83 3.90 1.33
CA GLN A 144 -13.23 5.30 1.31
C GLN A 144 -13.87 5.67 2.65
N THR A 145 -13.46 6.77 3.26
CA THR A 145 -14.21 7.32 4.41
C THR A 145 -15.29 8.28 3.94
N ASP A 146 -16.34 8.39 4.73
CA ASP A 146 -17.47 9.28 4.52
C ASP A 146 -17.01 10.75 4.44
N GLY A 147 -16.21 11.20 5.41
CA GLY A 147 -15.71 12.57 5.48
C GLY A 147 -14.84 12.98 4.29
N ASP A 148 -14.01 12.07 3.77
CA ASP A 148 -13.20 12.34 2.56
C ASP A 148 -14.09 12.38 1.31
N LEU A 149 -15.09 11.50 1.18
CA LEU A 149 -16.00 11.52 0.03
C LEU A 149 -16.80 12.82 -0.04
N MET A 150 -17.22 13.35 1.10
CA MET A 150 -18.06 14.55 1.18
C MET A 150 -17.40 15.82 0.61
N TYR A 151 -16.08 15.85 0.41
CA TYR A 151 -15.41 16.97 -0.26
C TYR A 151 -15.62 16.98 -1.77
N ALA A 152 -15.75 15.81 -2.40
CA ALA A 152 -15.86 15.68 -3.85
C ALA A 152 -16.82 14.56 -4.30
N PRO A 153 -18.07 14.51 -3.79
CA PRO A 153 -18.99 13.41 -4.06
C PRO A 153 -19.39 13.31 -5.54
N GLY A 154 -19.28 14.42 -6.29
CA GLY A 154 -19.50 14.46 -7.74
C GLY A 154 -18.63 13.48 -8.54
N VAL A 155 -17.51 13.02 -7.98
CA VAL A 155 -16.65 12.00 -8.63
C VAL A 155 -17.38 10.68 -8.86
N LEU A 156 -18.40 10.34 -8.07
CA LEU A 156 -19.20 9.13 -8.28
C LEU A 156 -19.93 9.18 -9.63
N TRP A 157 -20.42 10.36 -10.03
CA TRP A 157 -20.99 10.55 -11.35
C TRP A 157 -19.94 10.36 -12.45
N THR A 158 -18.73 10.90 -12.28
CA THR A 158 -17.62 10.71 -13.21
C THR A 158 -17.29 9.22 -13.39
N ALA A 159 -17.20 8.47 -12.30
CA ALA A 159 -16.95 7.02 -12.34
C ALA A 159 -18.05 6.28 -13.12
N ALA A 160 -19.32 6.57 -12.82
CA ALA A 160 -20.45 5.95 -13.49
C ALA A 160 -20.53 6.33 -14.98
N HIS A 161 -20.45 7.62 -15.29
CA HIS A 161 -20.56 8.16 -16.65
C HIS A 161 -19.48 7.60 -17.59
N HIS A 162 -18.22 7.52 -17.12
CA HIS A 162 -17.11 6.97 -17.89
C HIS A 162 -16.96 5.44 -17.75
N ARG A 163 -17.87 4.78 -17.03
CA ARG A 163 -17.86 3.34 -16.76
C ARG A 163 -16.50 2.88 -16.23
N ILE A 164 -16.01 3.56 -15.20
CA ILE A 164 -14.73 3.26 -14.57
C ILE A 164 -14.97 2.13 -13.54
N PRO A 165 -14.35 0.96 -13.70
CA PRO A 165 -14.53 -0.15 -12.77
C PRO A 165 -13.78 0.14 -11.46
N LEU A 166 -14.53 0.36 -10.38
CA LEU A 166 -13.99 0.63 -9.04
C LEU A 166 -14.91 0.00 -7.99
N LEU A 167 -14.36 -0.85 -7.13
CA LEU A 167 -15.01 -1.25 -5.88
C LEU A 167 -14.68 -0.21 -4.81
N SER A 168 -15.66 0.60 -4.42
CA SER A 168 -15.51 1.55 -3.31
C SER A 168 -16.24 1.01 -2.08
N VAL A 169 -15.48 0.66 -1.05
CA VAL A 169 -16.00 0.22 0.26
C VAL A 169 -16.00 1.42 1.19
N MET A 170 -17.20 1.88 1.55
CA MET A 170 -17.37 2.98 2.48
C MET A 170 -17.15 2.50 3.92
N LEU A 171 -16.29 3.19 4.65
CA LEU A 171 -16.07 3.01 6.09
C LEU A 171 -16.68 4.21 6.80
N ASN A 172 -17.81 3.98 7.47
CA ASN A 172 -18.74 4.96 8.04
C ASN A 172 -18.99 4.65 9.52
#